data_AF-A0A368H6A5-F1
#
_entry.id   AF-A0A368H6A5-F1
#
_cell.length_a   1.000
_cell.length_b   1.000
_cell.length_c   1.000
_cell.angle_alpha   90.00
_cell.angle_beta   90.00
_cell.angle_gamma   90.00
#
_symmetry.space_group_name_H-M   'P 1'
#
loop_
_entity.id
_entity.type
_entity.pdbx_description
1 polymer ?
#
loop_
_entity_poly.entity_id
_entity_poly.type
_entity_poly.pdbx_seq_one_letter_code
_entity_poly.pdbx_strand_id
1 'polypeptide(L)'
;MYRETSVELQVKSAIKERWKGNNVRVSVFGSLRTRLFLPTSDIDVLVECEEWKDTSAMATCMQETANYLEEVGLAKSVAVFSDAFVPIVKMVEKDTLVNVDISFNTAQGVKAADYIEKVKEEFPVVEPLILVLKQFLILRRLNTTYTGGLSSYGLILMLINFLHLIKPPRSSMVFDPTTRGGHWHEWKVKPM
;
A
#
# COMPACT_ATOMS: atom_id res chain seq x y z
N MET A 1 3.15 -13.44 10.10
CA MET A 1 4.54 -13.03 9.78
C MET A 1 5.28 -14.11 8.98
N TYR A 2 5.32 -15.39 9.40
CA TYR A 2 6.00 -16.44 8.60
C TYR A 2 5.28 -16.84 7.30
N ARG A 3 3.93 -16.73 7.25
CA ARG A 3 3.14 -17.20 6.09
C ARG A 3 3.26 -16.25 4.91
N GLU A 4 3.07 -14.97 5.15
CA GLU A 4 3.03 -13.92 4.13
C GLU A 4 4.40 -13.75 3.46
N THR A 5 5.48 -13.81 4.24
CA THR A 5 6.86 -13.76 3.70
C THR A 5 7.19 -15.00 2.88
N SER A 6 6.65 -16.18 3.22
CA SER A 6 6.82 -17.39 2.42
C SER A 6 6.12 -17.27 1.06
N VAL A 7 4.85 -16.82 1.06
CA VAL A 7 4.06 -16.59 -0.17
C VAL A 7 4.74 -15.55 -1.05
N GLU A 8 5.20 -14.44 -0.48
CA GLU A 8 5.96 -13.43 -1.20
C GLU A 8 7.16 -14.05 -1.95
N LEU A 9 7.97 -14.85 -1.25
CA LEU A 9 9.18 -15.44 -1.83
C LEU A 9 8.85 -16.43 -2.94
N GLN A 10 7.80 -17.25 -2.76
CA GLN A 10 7.34 -18.19 -3.79
C GLN A 10 6.85 -17.46 -5.04
N VAL A 11 5.98 -16.46 -4.89
CA VAL A 11 5.44 -15.68 -6.02
C VAL A 11 6.57 -14.92 -6.74
N LYS A 12 7.48 -14.27 -5.99
CA LYS A 12 8.65 -13.59 -6.56
C LYS A 12 9.52 -14.54 -7.37
N SER A 13 9.76 -15.75 -6.84
CA SER A 13 10.63 -16.73 -7.49
C SER A 13 9.98 -17.28 -8.76
N ALA A 14 8.68 -17.58 -8.72
CA ALA A 14 7.91 -18.02 -9.88
C ALA A 14 7.90 -16.97 -11.00
N ILE A 15 7.63 -15.70 -10.68
CA ILE A 15 7.64 -14.62 -11.69
C ILE A 15 9.03 -14.44 -12.29
N LYS A 16 10.08 -14.47 -11.48
CA LYS A 16 11.47 -14.38 -11.98
C LYS A 16 11.85 -15.56 -12.86
N GLU A 17 11.42 -16.78 -12.52
CA GLU A 17 11.68 -17.96 -13.34
C GLU A 17 10.96 -17.87 -14.69
N ARG A 18 9.68 -17.43 -14.68
CA ARG A 18 8.88 -17.26 -15.90
C ARG A 18 9.49 -16.28 -16.88
N TRP A 19 10.10 -15.23 -16.37
CA TRP A 19 10.63 -14.12 -17.15
C TRP A 19 12.16 -14.00 -17.09
N LYS A 20 12.86 -15.11 -16.81
CA LYS A 20 14.33 -15.13 -16.69
C LYS A 20 15.10 -14.65 -17.94
N GLY A 21 14.45 -14.66 -19.11
CA GLY A 21 15.00 -14.15 -20.36
C GLY A 21 14.82 -12.63 -20.55
N ASN A 22 14.02 -11.99 -19.71
CA ASN A 22 13.76 -10.56 -19.74
C ASN A 22 14.44 -9.88 -18.54
N ASN A 23 14.79 -8.61 -18.69
CA ASN A 23 15.33 -7.83 -17.57
C ASN A 23 14.19 -7.38 -16.62
N VAL A 24 13.66 -8.32 -15.85
CA VAL A 24 12.53 -8.10 -14.93
C VAL A 24 13.02 -7.83 -13.51
N ARG A 25 12.48 -6.79 -12.89
CA ARG A 25 12.63 -6.51 -11.47
C ARG A 25 11.31 -6.80 -10.77
N VAL A 26 11.35 -7.63 -9.73
CA VAL A 26 10.18 -7.96 -8.92
C VAL A 26 10.39 -7.44 -7.52
N SER A 27 9.51 -6.55 -7.07
CA SER A 27 9.51 -5.96 -5.73
C SER A 27 8.15 -6.15 -5.06
N VAL A 28 8.11 -6.00 -3.74
CA VAL A 28 6.86 -5.92 -2.99
C VAL A 28 6.66 -4.48 -2.56
N PHE A 29 5.43 -3.98 -2.68
CA PHE A 29 5.08 -2.61 -2.34
C PHE A 29 3.92 -2.56 -1.35
N GLY A 30 3.30 -1.39 -1.24
CA GLY A 30 2.05 -1.22 -0.50
C GLY A 30 2.19 -1.40 1.01
N SER A 31 1.21 -2.09 1.58
CA SER A 31 1.08 -2.21 3.03
C SER A 31 2.18 -3.07 3.66
N LEU A 32 2.69 -4.07 2.92
CA LEU A 32 3.80 -4.91 3.38
C LEU A 32 5.11 -4.10 3.45
N ARG A 33 5.42 -3.30 2.42
CA ARG A 33 6.61 -2.43 2.41
C ARG A 33 6.57 -1.42 3.56
N THR A 34 5.40 -0.82 3.82
CA THR A 34 5.25 0.23 4.83
C THR A 34 5.04 -0.29 6.25
N ARG A 35 4.93 -1.62 6.43
CA ARG A 35 4.53 -2.31 7.67
C ARG A 35 3.14 -1.92 8.20
N LEU A 36 2.30 -1.36 7.34
CA LEU A 36 0.93 -0.93 7.66
C LEU A 36 -0.10 -1.97 7.24
N PHE A 37 0.27 -3.25 7.22
CA PHE A 37 -0.59 -4.36 6.80
C PHE A 37 -1.24 -5.04 8.01
N LEU A 38 -2.43 -5.60 7.80
CA LEU A 38 -3.08 -6.50 8.73
C LEU A 38 -2.80 -7.95 8.31
N PRO A 39 -2.93 -8.95 9.20
CA PRO A 39 -2.77 -10.36 8.83
C PRO A 39 -3.69 -10.86 7.71
N THR A 40 -4.76 -10.10 7.43
CA THR A 40 -5.73 -10.36 6.36
C THR A 40 -5.51 -9.47 5.13
N SER A 41 -4.42 -8.71 5.08
CA SER A 41 -4.11 -7.83 3.95
C SER A 41 -3.56 -8.62 2.76
N ASP A 42 -3.88 -8.13 1.56
CA ASP A 42 -3.35 -8.64 0.31
C ASP A 42 -1.84 -8.36 0.22
N ILE A 43 -1.10 -9.21 -0.50
CA ILE A 43 0.31 -9.00 -0.83
C ILE A 43 0.40 -8.27 -2.16
N ASP A 44 0.95 -7.06 -2.16
CA ASP A 44 1.13 -6.23 -3.34
C ASP A 44 2.50 -6.49 -4.01
N VAL A 45 2.52 -7.11 -5.19
CA VAL A 45 3.76 -7.41 -5.96
C VAL A 45 3.85 -6.49 -7.17
N LEU A 46 4.98 -5.83 -7.35
CA LEU A 46 5.27 -5.00 -8.53
C LEU A 46 6.29 -5.72 -9.42
N VAL A 47 5.91 -5.89 -10.69
CA VAL A 47 6.76 -6.42 -11.75
C VAL A 47 7.13 -5.29 -12.69
N GLU A 48 8.41 -5.00 -12.82
CA GLU A 48 8.94 -3.95 -13.69
C GLU A 48 9.79 -4.56 -14.80
N CYS A 49 9.52 -4.14 -16.04
CA CYS A 49 10.34 -4.49 -17.19
C CYS A 49 10.34 -3.34 -18.19
N GLU A 50 11.53 -2.88 -18.58
CA GLU A 50 11.70 -1.74 -19.51
C GLU A 50 11.17 -2.03 -20.92
N GLU A 51 11.05 -3.30 -21.28
CA GLU A 51 10.55 -3.78 -22.57
C GLU A 51 9.03 -3.72 -22.67
N TRP A 52 8.31 -3.70 -21.53
CA TRP A 52 6.85 -3.73 -21.46
C TRP A 52 6.25 -2.33 -21.38
N LYS A 53 6.66 -1.44 -22.29
CA LYS A 53 6.13 -0.06 -22.37
C LYS A 53 4.81 0.03 -23.13
N ASP A 54 4.56 -0.94 -24.01
CA ASP A 54 3.32 -1.01 -24.78
C ASP A 54 2.20 -1.70 -23.99
N THR A 55 0.98 -1.15 -24.06
CA THR A 55 -0.17 -1.65 -23.30
C THR A 55 -0.59 -3.05 -23.75
N SER A 56 -0.50 -3.37 -25.05
CA SER A 56 -0.89 -4.69 -25.57
C SER A 56 0.13 -5.77 -25.20
N ALA A 57 1.41 -5.43 -25.25
CA ALA A 57 2.48 -6.28 -24.76
C ALA A 57 2.33 -6.55 -23.26
N MET A 58 2.06 -5.52 -22.46
CA MET A 58 1.83 -5.66 -21.02
C MET A 58 0.64 -6.57 -20.69
N ALA A 59 -0.50 -6.41 -21.37
CA ALA A 59 -1.66 -7.27 -21.17
C ALA A 59 -1.35 -8.74 -21.49
N THR A 60 -0.57 -8.99 -22.55
CA THR A 60 -0.11 -10.35 -22.89
C THR A 60 0.81 -10.90 -21.80
N CYS A 61 1.77 -10.13 -21.31
CA CYS A 61 2.65 -10.53 -20.21
C CYS A 61 1.87 -10.80 -18.90
N MET A 62 0.83 -10.03 -18.62
CA MET A 62 -0.07 -10.26 -17.48
C MET A 62 -0.78 -11.61 -17.61
N GLN A 63 -1.32 -11.91 -18.80
CA GLN A 63 -2.00 -13.19 -19.05
C GLN A 63 -1.02 -14.37 -18.99
N GLU A 64 0.17 -14.23 -19.56
CA GLU A 64 1.22 -15.25 -19.49
C GLU A 64 1.70 -15.50 -18.06
N THR A 65 1.78 -14.45 -17.24
CA THR A 65 2.11 -14.58 -15.82
C THR A 65 1.00 -15.31 -15.08
N ALA A 66 -0.26 -14.99 -15.33
CA ALA A 66 -1.41 -15.67 -14.73
C ALA A 66 -1.41 -17.17 -15.05
N ASN A 67 -1.26 -17.52 -16.34
CA ASN A 67 -1.24 -18.90 -16.79
C ASN A 67 -0.09 -19.69 -16.14
N TYR A 68 1.10 -19.08 -16.04
CA TYR A 68 2.25 -19.75 -15.42
C TYR A 68 2.05 -19.99 -13.92
N LEU A 69 1.45 -19.05 -13.20
CA LEU A 69 1.16 -19.20 -11.76
C LEU A 69 0.16 -20.33 -11.49
N GLU A 70 -0.77 -20.58 -12.41
CA GLU A 70 -1.66 -21.74 -12.38
C GLU A 70 -0.93 -23.03 -12.76
N GLU A 71 -0.10 -23.01 -13.80
CA GLU A 71 0.66 -24.17 -14.29
C GLU A 71 1.59 -24.75 -13.20
N VAL A 72 2.30 -23.88 -12.47
CA VAL A 72 3.16 -24.32 -11.35
C VAL A 72 2.38 -24.66 -10.08
N GLY A 73 1.06 -24.54 -10.10
CA GLY A 73 0.17 -24.91 -9.01
C GLY A 73 0.25 -23.99 -7.79
N LEU A 74 0.75 -22.75 -7.96
CA LEU A 74 0.90 -21.77 -6.88
C LEU A 74 -0.42 -21.04 -6.58
N ALA A 75 -1.29 -20.92 -7.57
CA ALA A 75 -2.58 -20.26 -7.42
C ALA A 75 -3.74 -21.27 -7.30
N LYS A 76 -4.65 -21.02 -6.35
CA LYS A 76 -5.98 -21.62 -6.34
C LYS A 76 -6.89 -21.00 -7.40
N SER A 77 -6.73 -19.70 -7.63
CA SER A 77 -7.46 -18.94 -8.65
C SER A 77 -6.64 -17.73 -9.06
N VAL A 78 -6.66 -17.39 -10.35
CA VAL A 78 -6.06 -16.17 -10.89
C VAL A 78 -7.08 -15.44 -11.78
N ALA A 79 -7.05 -14.11 -11.76
CA ALA A 79 -7.85 -13.25 -12.63
C ALA A 79 -7.00 -12.09 -13.13
N VAL A 80 -7.15 -11.76 -14.41
CA VAL A 80 -6.43 -10.67 -15.08
C VAL A 80 -7.38 -9.53 -15.36
N PHE A 81 -7.00 -8.31 -14.93
CA PHE A 81 -7.75 -7.08 -15.16
C PHE A 81 -6.87 -6.09 -15.92
N SER A 82 -6.68 -6.31 -17.22
CA SER A 82 -5.84 -5.46 -18.08
C SER A 82 -6.47 -4.09 -18.39
N ASP A 83 -7.80 -4.01 -18.41
CA ASP A 83 -8.54 -2.80 -18.85
C ASP A 83 -8.86 -1.84 -17.69
N ALA A 84 -8.47 -2.18 -16.47
CA ALA A 84 -8.67 -1.33 -15.31
C ALA A 84 -7.75 -0.09 -15.35
N PHE A 85 -8.13 0.98 -14.64
CA PHE A 85 -7.28 2.18 -14.52
C PHE A 85 -5.86 1.86 -14.02
N VAL A 86 -5.74 0.84 -13.17
CA VAL A 86 -4.46 0.20 -12.82
C VAL A 86 -4.55 -1.27 -13.24
N PRO A 87 -3.87 -1.67 -14.33
CA PRO A 87 -3.84 -3.05 -14.77
C PRO A 87 -3.25 -3.96 -13.69
N ILE A 88 -3.95 -5.03 -13.34
CA ILE A 88 -3.57 -5.90 -12.23
C ILE A 88 -3.91 -7.37 -12.48
N VAL A 89 -3.04 -8.27 -12.03
CA VAL A 89 -3.33 -9.70 -11.93
C VAL A 89 -3.60 -10.01 -10.47
N LYS A 90 -4.80 -10.51 -10.16
CA LYS A 90 -5.20 -10.90 -8.81
C LYS A 90 -5.15 -12.41 -8.70
N MET A 91 -4.52 -12.93 -7.65
CA MET A 91 -4.52 -14.36 -7.36
C MET A 91 -4.83 -14.65 -5.90
N VAL A 92 -5.28 -15.89 -5.65
CA VAL A 92 -5.35 -16.47 -4.32
C VAL A 92 -4.35 -17.60 -4.27
N GLU A 93 -3.36 -17.50 -3.37
CA GLU A 93 -2.35 -18.55 -3.18
C GLU A 93 -3.02 -19.83 -2.65
N LYS A 94 -2.55 -20.97 -3.13
CA LYS A 94 -3.23 -22.26 -2.97
C LYS A 94 -3.30 -22.75 -1.53
N ASP A 95 -2.21 -22.69 -0.78
CA ASP A 95 -2.08 -23.37 0.50
C ASP A 95 -2.53 -22.50 1.68
N THR A 96 -2.20 -21.21 1.63
CA THR A 96 -2.47 -20.22 2.68
C THR A 96 -3.73 -19.41 2.44
N LEU A 97 -4.26 -19.43 1.20
CA LEU A 97 -5.40 -18.61 0.75
C LEU A 97 -5.15 -17.10 0.86
N VAL A 98 -3.89 -16.68 0.89
CA VAL A 98 -3.50 -15.28 0.87
C VAL A 98 -3.78 -14.70 -0.51
N ASN A 99 -4.42 -13.53 -0.54
CA ASN A 99 -4.61 -12.78 -1.76
C ASN A 99 -3.30 -12.09 -2.18
N VAL A 100 -3.01 -12.10 -3.47
CA VAL A 100 -1.85 -11.43 -4.04
C VAL A 100 -2.29 -10.60 -5.24
N ASP A 101 -1.93 -9.32 -5.19
CA ASP A 101 -2.23 -8.30 -6.19
C ASP A 101 -0.93 -7.98 -6.94
N ILE A 102 -0.84 -8.36 -8.21
CA ILE A 102 0.39 -8.25 -9.03
C ILE A 102 0.19 -7.14 -10.07
N SER A 103 0.90 -6.03 -9.87
CA SER A 103 0.89 -4.85 -10.74
C SER A 103 2.09 -4.83 -11.67
N PHE A 104 1.93 -4.27 -12.87
CA PHE A 104 2.97 -4.20 -13.89
C PHE A 104 3.32 -2.74 -14.20
N ASN A 105 4.61 -2.38 -14.09
CA ASN A 105 5.14 -1.06 -14.45
C ASN A 105 4.43 0.16 -13.80
N THR A 106 3.83 -0.01 -12.61
CA THR A 106 3.12 1.08 -11.91
C THR A 106 4.07 1.92 -11.05
N ALA A 107 4.59 3.01 -11.60
CA ALA A 107 5.52 3.92 -10.91
C ALA A 107 4.93 4.65 -9.68
N GLN A 108 3.60 4.72 -9.56
CA GLN A 108 2.91 5.49 -8.53
C GLN A 108 2.97 4.83 -7.14
N GLY A 109 2.98 3.50 -7.06
CA GLY A 109 3.00 2.75 -5.80
C GLY A 109 4.29 2.96 -4.99
N VAL A 110 5.43 3.08 -5.68
CA VAL A 110 6.74 3.29 -5.04
C VAL A 110 6.81 4.68 -4.38
N LYS A 111 6.41 5.73 -5.11
CA LYS A 111 6.39 7.12 -4.59
C LYS A 111 5.46 7.27 -3.39
N ALA A 112 4.30 6.61 -3.42
CA ALA A 112 3.37 6.61 -2.31
C ALA A 112 4.00 5.99 -1.05
N ALA A 113 4.63 4.83 -1.17
CA ALA A 113 5.29 4.18 -0.04
C ALA A 113 6.46 5.02 0.53
N ASP A 114 7.27 5.66 -0.32
CA ASP A 114 8.34 6.56 0.14
C ASP A 114 7.79 7.77 0.91
N TYR A 115 6.66 8.32 0.48
CA TYR A 115 5.98 9.39 1.19
C TYR A 115 5.47 8.92 2.56
N ILE A 116 4.86 7.73 2.63
CA ILE A 116 4.36 7.17 3.89
C ILE A 116 5.49 6.91 4.89
N GLU A 117 6.67 6.45 4.46
CA GLU A 117 7.81 6.29 5.37
C GLU A 117 8.25 7.62 6.00
N LYS A 118 8.35 8.70 5.20
CA LYS A 118 8.66 10.03 5.73
C LYS A 118 7.60 10.53 6.73
N VAL A 119 6.34 10.26 6.44
CA VAL A 119 5.23 10.59 7.34
C VAL A 119 5.34 9.82 8.66
N LYS A 120 5.74 8.54 8.64
CA LYS A 120 5.93 7.75 9.86
C LYS A 120 7.07 8.30 10.72
N GLU A 121 8.12 8.83 10.11
CA GLU A 121 9.18 9.53 10.82
C GLU A 121 8.67 10.82 11.48
N GLU A 122 7.82 11.58 10.79
CA GLU A 122 7.24 12.82 11.34
C GLU A 122 6.16 12.55 12.40
N PHE A 123 5.34 11.52 12.19
CA PHE A 123 4.20 11.15 13.03
C PHE A 123 4.22 9.65 13.34
N PRO A 124 4.99 9.20 14.34
CA PRO A 124 5.05 7.79 14.73
C PRO A 124 3.69 7.20 15.12
N VAL A 125 2.74 8.05 15.54
CA VAL A 125 1.35 7.66 15.87
C VAL A 125 0.53 7.21 14.66
N VAL A 126 0.97 7.48 13.42
CA VAL A 126 0.25 7.08 12.21
C VAL A 126 0.09 5.56 12.15
N GLU A 127 1.14 4.81 12.49
CA GLU A 127 1.17 3.36 12.37
C GLU A 127 0.12 2.64 13.25
N PRO A 128 0.04 2.86 14.57
CA PRO A 128 -1.02 2.24 15.37
C PRO A 128 -2.42 2.74 14.98
N LEU A 129 -2.58 4.03 14.63
CA LEU A 129 -3.89 4.59 14.28
C LEU A 129 -4.42 4.02 12.97
N ILE A 130 -3.59 3.93 11.93
CA ILE A 130 -4.03 3.41 10.63
C ILE A 130 -4.42 1.94 10.72
N LEU A 131 -3.74 1.14 11.54
CA LEU A 131 -4.08 -0.27 11.75
C LEU A 131 -5.46 -0.42 12.38
N VAL A 132 -5.77 0.36 13.42
CA VAL A 132 -7.09 0.38 14.06
C VAL A 132 -8.18 0.83 13.08
N LEU A 133 -7.94 1.91 12.33
CA LEU A 133 -8.90 2.44 11.36
C LEU A 133 -9.13 1.47 10.19
N LYS A 134 -8.09 0.81 9.70
CA LYS A 134 -8.20 -0.24 8.68
C LYS A 134 -9.07 -1.38 9.19
N GLN A 135 -8.80 -1.88 10.39
CA GLN A 135 -9.59 -2.95 10.99
C GLN A 135 -11.06 -2.52 11.16
N PHE A 136 -11.30 -1.28 11.58
CA PHE A 136 -12.65 -0.72 11.70
C PHE A 136 -13.41 -0.73 10.36
N LEU A 137 -12.77 -0.31 9.26
CA LEU A 137 -13.40 -0.35 7.93
C LEU A 137 -13.67 -1.79 7.47
N ILE A 138 -12.75 -2.73 7.72
CA ILE A 138 -12.92 -4.14 7.38
C ILE A 138 -14.15 -4.72 8.10
N LEU A 139 -14.27 -4.48 9.42
CA LEU A 139 -15.40 -4.97 10.22
C LEU A 139 -16.76 -4.41 9.74
N ARG A 140 -16.76 -3.25 9.08
CA ARG A 140 -17.95 -2.62 8.49
C ARG A 140 -18.14 -2.92 7.01
N ARG A 141 -17.24 -3.69 6.38
CA ARG A 141 -17.21 -3.95 4.93
C ARG A 141 -17.13 -2.66 4.10
N LEU A 142 -16.36 -1.69 4.58
CA LEU A 142 -16.15 -0.38 3.95
C LEU A 142 -14.73 -0.20 3.39
N ASN A 143 -13.94 -1.26 3.30
CA ASN A 143 -12.54 -1.23 2.83
C ASN A 143 -12.38 -1.49 1.31
N THR A 144 -13.48 -1.51 0.55
CA THR A 144 -13.49 -1.80 -0.89
C THR A 144 -14.08 -0.62 -1.66
N THR A 145 -13.29 0.02 -2.52
CA THR A 145 -13.71 1.21 -3.28
C THR A 145 -14.78 0.90 -4.33
N TYR A 146 -14.75 -0.29 -4.91
CA TYR A 146 -15.72 -0.73 -5.92
C TYR A 146 -17.17 -0.70 -5.39
N THR A 147 -17.36 -0.96 -4.09
CA THR A 147 -18.69 -0.93 -3.44
C THR A 147 -18.96 0.40 -2.72
N GLY A 148 -18.23 1.47 -3.04
CA GLY A 148 -18.37 2.79 -2.42
C GLY A 148 -17.65 2.94 -1.07
N GLY A 149 -16.78 1.99 -0.70
CA GLY A 149 -15.91 2.09 0.47
C GLY A 149 -14.66 2.94 0.24
N LEU A 150 -13.78 2.96 1.24
CA LEU A 150 -12.53 3.74 1.23
C LEU A 150 -11.32 2.84 1.01
N SER A 151 -10.39 3.27 0.14
CA SER A 151 -9.12 2.56 -0.05
C SER A 151 -8.19 2.75 1.13
N SER A 152 -7.30 1.77 1.36
CA SER A 152 -6.23 1.87 2.35
C SER A 152 -5.36 3.12 2.17
N TYR A 153 -5.09 3.51 0.92
CA TYR A 153 -4.32 4.71 0.62
C TYR A 153 -5.12 6.00 0.89
N GLY A 154 -6.40 6.05 0.53
CA GLY A 154 -7.27 7.18 0.87
C GLY A 154 -7.39 7.38 2.39
N LEU A 155 -7.55 6.29 3.14
CA LEU A 155 -7.63 6.33 4.59
C LEU A 155 -6.37 6.90 5.24
N ILE A 156 -5.17 6.49 4.80
CA ILE A 156 -3.93 7.03 5.37
C ILE A 156 -3.74 8.51 5.02
N LEU A 157 -4.12 8.94 3.81
CA LEU A 157 -4.07 10.36 3.45
C LEU A 157 -5.00 11.21 4.32
N MET A 158 -6.21 10.71 4.63
CA MET A 158 -7.13 11.38 5.55
C MET A 158 -6.53 11.49 6.96
N LEU A 159 -5.92 10.42 7.46
CA LEU A 159 -5.25 10.42 8.77
C LEU A 159 -4.07 11.40 8.79
N ILE A 160 -3.24 11.42 7.75
CA ILE A 160 -2.12 12.36 7.63
C ILE A 160 -2.62 13.80 7.65
N ASN A 161 -3.66 14.10 6.87
CA ASN A 161 -4.25 15.42 6.85
C ASN A 161 -4.80 15.83 8.23
N PHE A 162 -5.50 14.92 8.91
CA PHE A 162 -5.98 15.14 10.27
C PHE A 162 -4.83 15.47 11.23
N LEU A 163 -3.72 14.72 11.18
CA LEU A 163 -2.54 14.96 12.03
C LEU A 163 -1.87 16.30 11.75
N HIS A 164 -1.81 16.73 10.50
CA HIS A 164 -1.32 18.07 10.15
C HIS A 164 -2.23 19.18 10.69
N LEU A 165 -3.55 19.00 10.65
CA LEU A 165 -4.50 20.00 11.13
C LEU A 165 -4.45 20.20 12.66
N ILE A 166 -4.21 19.13 13.41
CA ILE A 166 -4.11 19.20 14.88
C ILE A 166 -2.71 19.56 15.38
N LYS A 167 -1.71 19.61 14.49
CA LYS A 167 -0.34 19.99 14.85
C LYS A 167 -0.32 21.49 15.18
N PRO A 168 0.10 21.89 16.39
CA PRO A 168 0.18 23.31 16.72
C PRO A 168 1.17 24.02 15.78
N PRO A 169 0.88 25.26 15.35
CA PRO A 169 1.75 26.00 14.46
C PRO A 169 3.14 26.16 15.10
N ARG A 170 4.21 25.94 14.31
CA ARG A 170 5.61 26.04 14.79
C ARG A 170 5.94 27.40 15.45
N SER A 171 5.17 28.45 15.15
CA SER A 171 5.36 29.80 15.71
C SER A 171 4.87 29.99 17.14
N SER A 172 4.15 29.03 17.74
CA SER A 172 3.65 29.17 19.13
C SER A 172 4.61 28.62 20.20
N MET A 173 5.82 28.19 19.83
CA MET A 173 6.87 27.76 20.77
C MET A 173 7.97 28.81 20.95
N VAL A 174 7.60 30.10 21.01
CA VAL A 174 8.50 31.10 21.59
C VAL A 174 8.38 30.95 23.11
N PHE A 175 9.35 30.29 23.73
CA PHE A 175 9.54 30.38 25.17
C PHE A 175 9.97 31.81 25.47
N ASP A 176 9.05 32.64 25.98
CA ASP A 176 9.39 33.95 26.53
C ASP A 176 9.92 33.77 27.96
N PRO A 177 11.23 33.91 28.22
CA PRO A 177 11.80 33.69 29.53
C PRO A 177 11.39 34.75 30.56
N THR A 178 10.70 35.82 30.13
CA THR A 178 10.34 36.95 31.00
C THR A 178 8.96 36.81 31.66
N THR A 179 8.13 35.85 31.24
CA THR A 179 6.81 35.62 31.86
C THR A 179 6.90 34.72 33.10
N ARG A 180 7.43 35.28 34.19
CA ARG A 180 7.23 34.71 35.54
C ARG A 180 5.84 35.10 36.06
N GLY A 181 4.83 34.27 35.78
CA GLY A 181 3.51 34.44 36.38
C GLY A 181 2.47 33.65 35.63
N GLY A 182 1.91 32.63 36.28
CA GLY A 182 0.90 31.75 35.70
C GLY A 182 -0.36 32.51 35.31
N HIS A 183 -0.56 32.68 34.00
CA HIS A 183 -1.86 32.93 33.40
C HIS A 183 -1.92 32.22 32.05
N TRP A 184 -2.60 31.07 32.03
CA TRP A 184 -2.94 30.36 30.80
C TRP A 184 -4.08 31.11 30.10
N HIS A 185 -3.74 32.06 29.23
CA HIS A 185 -4.75 32.71 28.39
C HIS A 185 -5.00 31.88 27.12
N GLU A 186 -6.20 31.29 27.08
CA GLU A 186 -7.09 31.11 25.93
C GLU A 186 -6.50 31.11 24.52
N TRP A 187 -6.66 29.98 23.84
CA TRP A 187 -6.46 29.82 22.40
C TRP A 187 -7.49 30.67 21.63
N LYS A 188 -7.09 31.85 21.16
CA LYS A 188 -7.89 32.57 20.15
C LYS A 188 -7.59 32.01 18.76
N VAL A 189 -8.52 31.22 18.25
CA VAL A 189 -8.61 30.88 16.83
C VAL A 189 -8.88 32.19 16.07
N LYS A 190 -7.97 32.58 15.15
CA LYS A 190 -8.25 33.70 14.24
C LYS A 190 -9.31 33.26 13.24
N PRO A 191 -10.41 34.02 13.03
CA PRO A 191 -11.36 33.74 11.97
C PRO A 191 -10.73 34.03 10.59
N MET A 192 -11.26 33.34 9.58
CA MET A 192 -10.83 33.34 8.16
C MET A 192 -10.70 34.74 7.55
#